data_AF-A0A2T0FMZ8-F1
#
_entry.id   AF-A0A2T0FMZ8-F1
#
_cell.length_a   1.000
_cell.length_b   1.000
_cell.length_c   1.000
_cell.angle_alpha   90.00
_cell.angle_beta   90.00
_cell.angle_gamma   90.00
#
_symmetry.space_group_name_H-M   'P 1'
#
loop_
_entity.id
_entity.type
_entity.pdbx_description
1 polymer ?
#
loop_
_entity_poly.entity_id
_entity_poly.type
_entity_poly.pdbx_seq_one_letter_code
_entity_poly.pdbx_strand_id
1 'polypeptide(L)'
;MNLVPANSAAKQIPHPPLSSGVALDAPVAHSLNDNHPLQQRLADWDDNQKGLQMEMLRRVYGAAEPIRRAMEQTIIEKSTFVPESVGGSSNLHLNILANRDATIGWEDVYPDHKETSFHQELESRMFK
;
A
#
# COMPACT_ATOMS: atom_id res chain seq x y z
N MET A 1 -24.93 -59.76 -9.80
CA MET A 1 -25.09 -58.76 -10.87
C MET A 1 -24.95 -57.38 -10.22
N ASN A 2 -24.02 -56.57 -10.74
CA ASN A 2 -23.60 -55.18 -10.48
C ASN A 2 -24.62 -54.24 -9.77
N LEU A 3 -24.27 -53.17 -9.03
CA LEU A 3 -23.37 -52.02 -9.34
C LEU A 3 -22.97 -51.23 -8.06
N VAL A 4 -21.85 -50.50 -8.16
CA VAL A 4 -21.16 -49.56 -7.22
C VAL A 4 -21.76 -48.11 -7.40
N PRO A 5 -21.37 -47.01 -6.68
CA PRO A 5 -21.27 -46.63 -5.25
C PRO A 5 -22.04 -45.31 -4.89
N ALA A 6 -21.97 -44.81 -3.64
CA ALA A 6 -21.91 -43.36 -3.35
C ALA A 6 -21.24 -43.07 -1.99
N ASN A 7 -20.13 -42.34 -2.05
CA ASN A 7 -19.36 -41.81 -0.92
C ASN A 7 -20.06 -40.54 -0.40
N SER A 8 -20.41 -40.46 0.89
CA SER A 8 -20.97 -39.26 1.51
C SER A 8 -20.10 -38.81 2.69
N ALA A 9 -19.45 -37.66 2.51
CA ALA A 9 -18.46 -37.07 3.38
C ALA A 9 -19.09 -36.48 4.65
N ALA A 10 -18.75 -37.02 5.82
CA ALA A 10 -18.89 -36.32 7.10
C ALA A 10 -17.61 -35.50 7.35
N LYS A 11 -17.70 -34.19 7.15
CA LYS A 11 -16.59 -33.24 7.35
C LYS A 11 -16.34 -33.04 8.85
N GLN A 12 -15.29 -33.66 9.37
CA GLN A 12 -14.79 -33.45 10.73
C GLN A 12 -14.39 -31.99 10.94
N ILE A 13 -14.77 -31.44 12.09
CA ILE A 13 -14.41 -30.11 12.58
C ILE A 13 -12.90 -30.11 12.88
N PRO A 14 -12.10 -29.19 12.31
CA PRO A 14 -10.67 -29.13 12.62
C PRO A 14 -10.47 -28.54 14.03
N HIS A 15 -10.01 -29.38 14.94
CA HIS A 15 -9.33 -28.97 16.17
C HIS A 15 -7.93 -28.44 15.81
N PRO A 16 -7.37 -27.49 16.57
CA PRO A 16 -6.02 -26.99 16.31
C PRO A 16 -4.98 -28.09 16.56
N PRO A 17 -3.99 -28.29 15.68
CA PRO A 17 -2.90 -29.23 15.95
C PRO A 17 -1.98 -28.64 17.02
N LEU A 18 -1.89 -29.33 18.16
CA LEU A 18 -0.73 -29.22 19.05
C LEU A 18 0.48 -29.82 18.33
N SER A 19 1.63 -29.16 18.43
CA SER A 19 2.95 -29.61 17.95
C SER A 19 3.27 -29.34 16.47
N SER A 20 3.48 -28.07 16.11
CA SER A 20 4.45 -27.73 15.07
C SER A 20 5.85 -27.89 15.67
N GLY A 21 6.61 -28.86 15.16
CA GLY A 21 7.95 -29.21 15.62
C GLY A 21 8.88 -28.02 15.75
N VAL A 22 9.57 -27.97 16.88
CA VAL A 22 10.73 -27.12 17.13
C VAL A 22 11.85 -27.63 16.22
N ALA A 23 12.13 -26.90 15.14
CA ALA A 23 13.42 -26.99 14.48
C ALA A 23 14.44 -26.33 15.42
N LEU A 24 15.17 -27.15 16.16
CA LEU A 24 16.39 -26.77 16.85
C LEU A 24 17.48 -26.54 15.79
N ASP A 25 18.36 -25.58 16.05
CA ASP A 25 19.65 -25.34 15.35
C ASP A 25 19.78 -24.05 14.51
N ALA A 26 19.12 -22.97 14.94
CA ALA A 26 19.65 -21.61 14.80
C ALA A 26 19.23 -20.76 16.02
N PRO A 27 20.07 -19.84 16.53
CA PRO A 27 19.70 -19.03 17.68
C PRO A 27 18.51 -18.11 17.32
N VAL A 28 17.31 -18.49 17.77
CA VAL A 28 16.07 -17.69 17.70
C VAL A 28 16.30 -16.28 18.29
N ALA A 29 17.27 -16.11 19.17
CA ALA A 29 17.66 -14.82 19.71
C ALA A 29 18.22 -13.84 18.64
N HIS A 30 18.92 -14.32 17.59
CA HIS A 30 19.48 -13.44 16.54
C HIS A 30 18.39 -12.96 15.57
N SER A 31 17.43 -13.84 15.21
CA SER A 31 16.27 -13.42 14.40
C SER A 31 15.30 -12.52 15.17
N LEU A 32 15.29 -12.56 16.50
CA LEU A 32 14.55 -11.62 17.35
C LEU A 32 15.28 -10.28 17.56
N ASN A 33 16.61 -10.25 17.44
CA ASN A 33 17.40 -9.04 17.64
C ASN A 33 17.28 -8.04 16.47
N ASP A 34 17.05 -8.55 15.27
CA ASP A 34 16.87 -7.75 14.04
C ASP A 34 15.39 -7.40 13.72
N ASN A 35 14.43 -7.90 14.51
CA ASN A 35 13.00 -7.65 14.32
C ASN A 35 12.43 -6.91 15.53
N HIS A 36 12.79 -5.64 15.69
CA HIS A 36 12.19 -4.81 16.72
C HIS A 36 10.69 -4.60 16.40
N PRO A 37 9.74 -4.83 17.33
CA PRO A 37 8.31 -4.72 17.04
C PRO A 37 7.87 -3.31 16.60
N LEU A 38 8.60 -2.26 17.02
CA LEU A 38 8.36 -0.90 16.51
C LEU A 38 8.90 -0.69 15.10
N GLN A 39 9.90 -1.43 14.66
CA GLN A 39 10.44 -1.27 13.31
C GLN A 39 9.39 -1.64 12.26
N GLN A 40 8.69 -2.75 12.48
CA GLN A 40 7.56 -3.13 11.64
C GLN A 40 6.45 -2.07 11.66
N ARG A 41 6.09 -1.57 12.86
CA ARG A 41 5.06 -0.53 12.98
C ARG A 41 5.46 0.77 12.28
N LEU A 42 6.72 1.17 12.39
CA LEU A 42 7.24 2.38 11.75
C LEU A 42 7.25 2.23 10.22
N ALA A 43 7.59 1.03 9.72
CA ALA A 43 7.51 0.73 8.29
C ALA A 43 6.07 0.83 7.75
N ASP A 44 5.11 0.32 8.52
CA ASP A 44 3.69 0.27 8.11
C ASP A 44 2.88 1.52 8.53
N TRP A 45 3.50 2.54 9.11
CA TRP A 45 2.78 3.66 9.75
C TRP A 45 1.86 4.39 8.77
N ASP A 46 2.39 4.74 7.60
CA ASP A 46 1.65 5.51 6.59
C ASP A 46 0.48 4.71 6.01
N ASP A 47 0.69 3.42 5.74
CA ASP A 47 -0.36 2.52 5.25
C ASP A 47 -1.46 2.31 6.28
N ASN A 48 -1.08 2.13 7.56
CA ASN A 48 -2.04 2.00 8.66
C ASN A 48 -2.85 3.28 8.84
N GLN A 49 -2.21 4.44 8.75
CA GLN A 49 -2.87 5.74 8.86
C GLN A 49 -3.87 5.94 7.70
N LYS A 50 -3.47 5.60 6.47
CA LYS A 50 -4.37 5.64 5.31
C LYS A 50 -5.55 4.67 5.46
N GLY A 51 -5.29 3.45 5.92
CA GLY A 51 -6.34 2.46 6.18
C GLY A 51 -7.35 2.94 7.21
N LEU A 52 -6.88 3.56 8.30
CA LEU A 52 -7.74 4.13 9.33
C LEU A 52 -8.64 5.25 8.78
N GLN A 53 -8.10 6.14 7.95
CA GLN A 53 -8.87 7.20 7.32
C GLN A 53 -9.96 6.66 6.38
N MET A 54 -9.63 5.66 5.56
CA MET A 54 -10.59 5.06 4.64
C MET A 54 -11.71 4.33 5.40
N GLU A 55 -11.39 3.68 6.52
CA GLU A 55 -12.40 3.09 7.39
C GLU A 55 -13.28 4.14 8.08
N MET A 56 -12.71 5.27 8.49
CA MET A 56 -13.50 6.40 9.03
C MET A 56 -14.48 6.94 7.98
N LEU A 57 -14.01 7.18 6.75
CA LEU A 57 -14.87 7.62 5.64
C LEU A 57 -15.98 6.60 5.37
N ARG A 58 -15.65 5.31 5.38
CA ARG A 58 -16.62 4.23 5.21
C ARG A 58 -17.70 4.25 6.30
N ARG A 59 -17.34 4.54 7.55
CA ARG A 59 -18.27 4.59 8.69
C ARG A 59 -19.19 5.81 8.64
N VAL A 60 -18.66 6.96 8.25
CA VAL A 60 -19.43 8.23 8.25
C VAL A 60 -20.32 8.35 7.02
N TYR A 61 -19.79 7.98 5.85
CA TYR A 61 -20.42 8.26 4.56
C TYR A 61 -20.79 7.00 3.76
N GLY A 62 -20.41 5.83 4.24
CA GLY A 62 -20.68 4.55 3.58
C GLY A 62 -19.58 4.10 2.62
N ALA A 63 -19.80 2.95 1.98
CA ALA A 63 -18.79 2.28 1.15
C ALA A 63 -18.45 3.00 -0.17
N ALA A 64 -19.27 3.94 -0.62
CA ALA A 64 -19.04 4.67 -1.87
C ALA A 64 -17.85 5.63 -1.77
N GLU A 65 -17.67 6.29 -0.63
CA GLU A 65 -16.60 7.29 -0.45
C GLU A 65 -15.17 6.73 -0.57
N PRO A 66 -14.78 5.62 0.08
CA PRO A 66 -13.45 5.07 -0.12
C PRO A 66 -13.20 4.64 -1.58
N ILE A 67 -14.22 4.12 -2.28
CA ILE A 67 -14.09 3.73 -3.69
C ILE A 67 -13.88 4.96 -4.57
N ARG A 68 -14.71 5.99 -4.38
CA ARG A 68 -14.60 7.26 -5.09
C ARG A 68 -13.23 7.89 -4.88
N ARG A 69 -12.75 7.97 -3.64
CA ARG A 69 -11.45 8.55 -3.30
C ARG A 69 -10.30 7.80 -3.95
N ALA A 70 -10.36 6.46 -3.97
CA ALA A 70 -9.37 5.66 -4.68
C ALA A 70 -9.37 5.94 -6.20
N MET A 71 -10.56 6.04 -6.82
CA MET A 71 -10.66 6.40 -8.23
C MET A 71 -10.11 7.80 -8.52
N GLU A 72 -10.47 8.80 -7.72
CA GLU A 72 -9.96 10.17 -7.86
C GLU A 72 -8.43 10.22 -7.76
N GLN A 73 -7.85 9.49 -6.81
CA GLN A 73 -6.39 9.37 -6.68
C GLN A 73 -5.76 8.80 -7.96
N THR A 74 -6.30 7.70 -8.50
CA THR A 74 -5.77 7.09 -9.74
C THR A 74 -5.93 7.98 -10.98
N ILE A 75 -6.97 8.82 -11.03
CA ILE A 75 -7.20 9.77 -12.13
C ILE A 75 -6.17 10.89 -12.07
N ILE A 76 -5.90 11.45 -10.88
CA ILE A 76 -4.93 12.53 -10.70
C ILE A 76 -3.51 12.06 -11.04
N GLU A 77 -3.14 10.87 -10.59
CA GLU A 77 -1.84 10.23 -10.90
C GLU A 77 -1.63 10.07 -12.42
N LYS A 78 -2.69 9.81 -13.18
CA LYS A 78 -2.60 9.63 -14.64
C LYS A 78 -2.73 10.94 -15.43
N SER A 79 -3.47 11.91 -14.90
CA SER A 79 -3.84 13.13 -15.64
C SER A 79 -2.88 14.30 -15.45
N THR A 80 -2.17 14.36 -14.33
CA THR A 80 -1.30 15.50 -14.03
C THR A 80 0.07 15.29 -14.65
N PHE A 81 0.30 15.89 -15.82
CA PHE A 81 1.63 16.03 -16.40
C PHE A 81 1.94 17.51 -16.58
N VAL A 82 2.99 17.98 -15.91
CA VAL A 82 3.59 19.28 -16.14
C VAL A 82 5.09 19.06 -16.20
N PRO A 83 5.76 19.43 -17.30
CA PRO A 83 7.20 19.24 -17.45
C PRO A 83 7.98 19.90 -16.32
N GLU A 84 9.06 19.24 -15.87
CA GLU A 84 9.93 19.76 -14.80
C GLU A 84 10.50 21.14 -15.19
N SER A 85 10.83 21.32 -16.47
CA SER A 85 11.29 22.61 -17.05
C SER A 85 10.33 23.79 -16.88
N VAL A 86 9.03 23.55 -16.67
CA VAL A 86 8.00 24.60 -16.49
C VAL A 86 7.66 24.80 -15.00
N GLY A 87 8.32 24.07 -14.10
CA GLY A 87 8.07 24.12 -12.65
C GLY A 87 7.51 22.82 -12.07
N GLY A 88 7.38 21.76 -12.88
CA GLY A 88 6.96 20.43 -12.44
C GLY A 88 5.46 20.34 -12.08
N SER A 89 4.97 19.11 -11.94
CA SER A 89 3.59 18.87 -11.49
C SER A 89 3.44 19.13 -10.00
N SER A 90 2.50 19.99 -9.61
CA SER A 90 2.15 20.15 -8.20
C SER A 90 1.39 18.93 -7.68
N ASN A 91 1.87 18.32 -6.61
CA ASN A 91 1.20 17.19 -5.95
C ASN A 91 0.02 17.61 -5.04
N LEU A 92 -0.40 18.89 -5.08
CA LEU A 92 -1.41 19.45 -4.19
C LEU A 92 -2.73 18.65 -4.21
N HIS A 93 -3.22 18.31 -5.40
CA HIS A 93 -4.47 17.54 -5.54
C HIS A 93 -4.36 16.16 -4.88
N LEU A 94 -3.20 15.50 -5.04
CA LEU A 94 -2.94 14.21 -4.44
C LEU A 94 -2.80 14.32 -2.92
N ASN A 95 -2.13 15.39 -2.44
CA ASN A 95 -1.98 15.67 -1.02
C ASN A 95 -3.32 15.90 -0.32
N ILE A 96 -4.25 16.63 -0.95
CA ILE A 96 -5.61 16.83 -0.40
C ILE A 96 -6.36 15.50 -0.30
N LEU A 97 -6.27 14.65 -1.34
CA LEU A 97 -6.95 13.34 -1.30
C LEU A 97 -6.34 12.38 -0.29
N ALA A 98 -5.03 12.45 -0.09
CA ALA A 98 -4.29 11.70 0.91
C ALA A 98 -4.35 12.31 2.32
N ASN A 99 -5.03 13.45 2.50
CA ASN A 99 -5.12 14.19 3.76
C ASN A 99 -3.73 14.55 4.34
N ARG A 100 -2.80 14.89 3.44
CA ARG A 100 -1.42 15.31 3.72
C ARG A 100 -1.17 16.78 3.37
N ASP A 101 -2.23 17.54 3.12
CA ASP A 101 -2.17 18.97 2.76
C ASP A 101 -1.71 19.87 3.91
N ALA A 102 -1.90 19.43 5.16
CA ALA A 102 -1.47 20.14 6.36
C ALA A 102 -0.10 19.69 6.91
N THR A 103 0.58 18.75 6.23
CA THR A 103 1.86 18.20 6.68
C THR A 103 2.95 18.54 5.67
N ILE A 104 4.14 18.90 6.18
CA ILE A 104 5.31 19.21 5.37
C ILE A 104 6.32 18.10 5.57
N GLY A 105 6.75 17.48 4.47
CA GLY A 105 7.83 16.48 4.49
C GLY A 105 9.18 17.08 4.13
N TRP A 106 10.21 16.23 4.08
CA TRP A 106 11.56 16.67 3.72
C TRP A 106 11.65 17.08 2.24
N GLU A 107 10.90 16.37 1.38
CA GLU A 107 10.86 16.57 -0.07
C GLU A 107 10.26 17.94 -0.47
N ASP A 108 9.31 18.45 0.30
CA ASP A 108 8.70 19.76 0.12
C ASP A 108 9.70 20.89 0.40
N VAL A 109 10.64 20.68 1.34
CA VAL A 109 11.64 21.68 1.75
C VAL A 109 12.86 21.62 0.85
N TYR A 110 13.28 20.41 0.48
CA TYR A 110 14.43 20.14 -0.37
C TYR A 110 14.01 19.30 -1.57
N PRO A 111 13.45 19.94 -2.61
CA PRO A 111 13.08 19.22 -3.81
C PRO A 111 14.33 18.71 -4.52
N ASP A 112 14.29 17.45 -4.95
CA ASP A 112 15.31 16.85 -5.82
C ASP A 112 15.21 17.47 -7.23
N HIS A 113 15.74 18.67 -7.41
CA HIS A 113 15.74 19.35 -8.70
C HIS A 113 16.71 18.66 -9.66
N LYS A 114 16.18 18.05 -10.73
CA LYS A 114 16.97 17.57 -11.84
C LYS A 114 16.75 18.51 -13.01
N GLU A 115 17.81 19.16 -13.50
CA GLU A 115 17.71 19.91 -14.75
C GLU A 115 17.57 18.95 -15.93
N THR A 116 16.33 18.53 -16.20
CA THR A 116 15.98 17.70 -17.35
C THR A 116 15.45 18.58 -18.48
N SER A 117 15.93 18.31 -19.70
CA SER A 117 15.40 18.99 -20.89
C SER A 117 13.99 18.47 -21.21
N PHE A 118 13.09 19.37 -21.60
CA PHE A 118 11.71 19.04 -22.00
C PHE A 118 11.65 17.86 -23.00
N HIS A 119 12.56 17.82 -23.97
CA HIS A 119 12.60 16.75 -24.98
C HIS A 119 12.93 15.39 -24.35
N GLN A 120 13.88 15.34 -23.41
CA GLN A 120 14.26 14.10 -22.73
C GLN A 120 13.14 13.54 -21.86
N GLU A 121 12.36 14.42 -21.22
CA GLU A 121 11.21 14.05 -20.39
C GLU A 121 10.08 13.47 -21.24
N LEU A 122 9.74 14.12 -22.36
CA LEU A 122 8.73 13.61 -23.29
C LEU A 122 9.13 12.29 -23.94
N GLU A 123 10.38 12.17 -24.37
CA GLU A 123 10.91 10.92 -24.94
C GLU A 123 10.81 9.77 -23.94
N SER A 124 11.18 10.02 -22.67
CA SER A 124 11.08 9.04 -21.60
C SER A 124 9.65 8.59 -21.31
N ARG A 125 8.64 9.43 -21.58
CA ARG A 125 7.22 9.09 -21.34
C ARG A 125 6.54 8.43 -22.54
N MET A 126 6.91 8.80 -23.76
CA MET A 126 6.27 8.28 -24.98
C MET A 126 6.80 6.90 -25.40
N PHE A 127 8.07 6.61 -25.10
CA PHE A 127 8.77 5.42 -25.61
C PHE A 127 9.13 4.39 -24.52
N LYS A 128 8.65 4.56 -23.29
CA LYS A 128 8.85 3.63 -22.16
C LYS A 128 7.52 3.03 -21.73
#